data_AF-D8PN68-F1
#
_entry.id   AF-D8PN68-F1
#
_cell.length_a   1.000
_cell.length_b   1.000
_cell.length_c   1.000
_cell.angle_alpha   90.00
_cell.angle_beta   90.00
_cell.angle_gamma   90.00
#
_symmetry.space_group_name_H-M   'P 1'
#
loop_
_entity.id
_entity.type
_entity.pdbx_description
1 polymer ?
#
loop_
_entity_poly.entity_id
_entity_poly.type
_entity_poly.pdbx_seq_one_letter_code
_entity_poly.pdbx_strand_id
1 'polypeptide(L)'
;MAASLSLSQVYLRSFEARPNVTLAFTGGCLQALGDAVAQITQNVTRKPHEERLPYDPLRTLRFFVFGFATSPLIGKWNVFLERKFPLKTHVHQKVSFKSLGKRVACDQIVWAPIGLGAFLGGMSIMEGCTSAQIREKFSDLYKPLLITNWQVWPLAQVINFRFMPIAYRVPFQSTCGVFWTLYLSLLNAKEDQKQHRGQLMHETITKE
;
A
#
# COMPACT_ATOMS: atom_id res chain seq x y z
N MET A 1 -1.67 -0.68 41.30
CA MET A 1 -1.62 -1.61 40.15
C MET A 1 -1.85 -0.82 38.87
N ALA A 2 -0.77 -0.47 38.17
CA ALA A 2 -0.87 0.17 36.86
C ALA A 2 -1.43 -0.85 35.87
N ALA A 3 -2.63 -0.60 35.35
CA ALA A 3 -3.18 -1.41 34.27
C ALA A 3 -2.18 -1.35 33.11
N SER A 4 -1.59 -2.49 32.74
CA SER A 4 -0.86 -2.65 31.49
C SER A 4 -1.86 -2.44 30.36
N LEU A 5 -2.04 -1.18 29.95
CA LEU A 5 -2.90 -0.86 28.82
C LEU A 5 -2.32 -1.59 27.61
N SER A 6 -3.08 -2.51 27.05
CA SER A 6 -2.65 -3.19 25.82
C SER A 6 -2.46 -2.13 24.73
N LEU A 7 -1.47 -2.31 23.86
CA LEU A 7 -1.20 -1.40 22.73
C LEU A 7 -2.48 -1.05 21.94
N SER A 8 -3.39 -2.01 21.80
CA SER A 8 -4.70 -1.82 21.19
C SER A 8 -5.61 -0.85 21.94
N GLN A 9 -5.64 -0.88 23.27
CA GLN A 9 -6.44 0.02 24.09
C GLN A 9 -5.89 1.45 24.08
N VAL A 10 -4.56 1.61 24.10
CA VAL A 10 -3.91 2.93 23.96
C VAL A 10 -4.21 3.53 22.59
N TYR A 11 -4.13 2.72 21.54
CA TYR A 11 -4.50 3.13 20.18
C TYR A 11 -5.97 3.56 20.09
N LEU A 12 -6.89 2.73 20.60
CA LEU A 12 -8.33 3.02 20.56
C LEU A 12 -8.67 4.32 21.32
N ARG A 13 -8.13 4.51 22.54
CA ARG A 13 -8.33 5.75 23.30
C ARG A 13 -7.80 6.97 22.56
N SER A 14 -6.65 6.84 21.92
CA SER A 14 -6.05 7.94 21.14
C SER A 14 -6.89 8.24 19.89
N PHE A 15 -7.37 7.21 19.20
CA PHE A 15 -8.24 7.33 18.04
C PHE A 15 -9.59 7.96 18.37
N GLU A 16 -10.19 7.62 19.50
CA GLU A 16 -11.44 8.23 19.97
C GLU A 16 -11.25 9.70 20.32
N ALA A 17 -10.14 10.06 20.97
CA ALA A 17 -9.85 11.44 21.35
C ALA A 17 -9.47 12.33 20.15
N ARG A 18 -8.60 11.84 19.25
CA ARG A 18 -8.05 12.59 18.10
C ARG A 18 -7.84 11.69 16.87
N PRO A 19 -8.91 11.30 16.17
CA PRO A 19 -8.84 10.29 15.11
C PRO A 19 -7.89 10.65 13.97
N ASN A 20 -7.88 11.90 13.52
CA ASN A 20 -6.99 12.32 12.42
C ASN A 20 -5.52 12.28 12.82
N VAL A 21 -5.17 12.69 14.04
CA VAL A 21 -3.77 12.74 14.50
C VAL A 21 -3.24 11.33 14.73
N THR A 22 -4.05 10.47 15.36
CA THR A 22 -3.70 9.07 15.55
C THR A 22 -3.51 8.36 14.22
N LEU A 23 -4.41 8.56 13.26
CA LEU A 23 -4.26 7.99 11.92
C LEU A 23 -3.02 8.52 11.20
N ALA A 24 -2.72 9.82 11.28
CA ALA A 24 -1.53 10.42 10.68
C ALA A 24 -0.26 9.74 11.21
N PHE A 25 -0.07 9.71 12.54
CA PHE A 25 1.11 9.11 13.13
C PHE A 25 1.19 7.60 12.89
N THR A 26 0.10 6.87 13.12
CA THR A 26 0.10 5.41 12.93
C THR A 26 0.38 5.05 11.47
N GLY A 27 -0.27 5.72 10.51
CA GLY A 27 -0.05 5.42 9.11
C GLY A 27 1.30 5.92 8.58
N GLY A 28 1.84 7.03 9.09
CA GLY A 28 3.21 7.46 8.82
C GLY A 28 4.23 6.44 9.31
N CYS A 29 4.13 6.00 10.57
CA CYS A 29 5.02 4.98 11.13
C CYS A 29 4.92 3.65 10.37
N LEU A 30 3.71 3.21 10.02
CA LEU A 30 3.52 1.97 9.29
C LEU A 30 4.08 2.03 7.87
N GLN A 31 3.95 3.16 7.17
CA GLN A 31 4.60 3.32 5.86
C GLN A 31 6.12 3.35 5.97
N ALA A 32 6.67 4.03 6.98
CA ALA A 32 8.10 4.03 7.24
C ALA A 32 8.63 2.61 7.50
N LEU A 33 7.92 1.83 8.33
CA LEU A 33 8.23 0.42 8.59
C LEU A 33 8.13 -0.42 7.31
N GLY A 34 7.09 -0.20 6.51
CA GLY A 34 6.92 -0.90 5.23
C GLY A 34 8.06 -0.63 4.25
N ASP A 35 8.52 0.62 4.17
CA ASP A 35 9.68 0.97 3.35
C ASP A 35 10.98 0.39 3.92
N ALA A 36 11.18 0.40 5.24
CA ALA A 36 12.34 -0.23 5.86
C ALA A 36 12.40 -1.73 5.54
N VAL A 37 11.28 -2.44 5.66
CA VAL A 37 11.17 -3.85 5.27
C VAL A 37 11.43 -4.03 3.77
N ALA A 38 10.92 -3.14 2.92
CA ALA A 38 11.17 -3.18 1.49
C ALA A 38 12.65 -3.02 1.16
N GLN A 39 13.34 -2.05 1.76
CA GLN A 39 14.78 -1.84 1.55
C GLN A 39 15.62 -3.05 2.01
N ILE A 40 15.27 -3.63 3.17
CA ILE A 40 15.91 -4.86 3.66
C ILE A 40 15.66 -6.02 2.68
N THR A 41 14.42 -6.20 2.23
CA THR A 41 14.03 -7.26 1.31
C THR A 41 14.73 -7.13 -0.04
N GLN A 42 14.87 -5.91 -0.56
CA GLN A 42 15.62 -5.63 -1.79
C GLN A 42 17.08 -6.08 -1.65
N ASN A 43 17.71 -5.79 -0.51
CA ASN A 43 19.08 -6.21 -0.24
C ASN A 43 19.23 -7.73 -0.03
N VAL A 44 18.20 -8.40 0.51
CA VAL A 44 18.21 -9.88 0.70
C VAL A 44 17.91 -10.62 -0.61
N THR A 45 17.07 -10.05 -1.47
CA THR A 45 16.64 -10.67 -2.75
C THR A 45 17.62 -10.38 -3.89
N ARG A 46 18.59 -9.48 -3.69
CA ARG A 46 19.63 -9.17 -4.67
C ARG A 46 20.50 -10.39 -4.99
N LYS A 47 20.95 -10.48 -6.25
CA LYS A 47 21.83 -11.56 -6.71
C LYS A 47 23.19 -11.48 -5.98
N PRO A 48 23.89 -12.61 -5.75
CA PRO A 48 25.16 -12.63 -5.03
C PRO A 48 26.27 -11.74 -5.64
N HIS A 49 26.17 -11.43 -6.94
CA HIS A 49 27.12 -10.59 -7.67
C HIS A 49 26.77 -9.10 -7.68
N GLU A 50 25.62 -8.69 -7.14
CA GLU A 50 25.27 -7.27 -6.99
C GLU A 50 25.68 -6.77 -5.60
N GLU A 51 26.37 -5.63 -5.54
CA GLU A 51 26.69 -4.98 -4.26
C GLU A 51 25.41 -4.66 -3.48
N ARG A 52 25.44 -4.76 -2.15
CA ARG A 52 24.29 -4.38 -1.32
C ARG A 52 24.09 -2.87 -1.38
N LEU A 53 22.84 -2.40 -1.53
CA LEU A 53 22.57 -0.97 -1.45
C LEU A 53 22.68 -0.50 0.00
N PRO A 54 23.29 0.67 0.26
CA PRO A 54 23.20 1.30 1.57
C PRO A 54 21.73 1.62 1.86
N TYR A 55 21.34 1.48 3.13
CA TYR A 55 20.02 1.87 3.59
C TYR A 55 19.82 3.39 3.40
N ASP A 56 18.71 3.78 2.76
CA ASP A 56 18.35 5.18 2.50
C ASP A 56 17.33 5.67 3.55
N PRO A 57 17.78 6.37 4.61
CA PRO A 57 16.88 6.90 5.63
C PRO A 57 15.99 8.04 5.09
N LEU A 58 16.46 8.75 4.06
CA LEU A 58 15.70 9.85 3.47
C LEU A 58 14.50 9.29 2.70
N ARG A 59 14.66 8.15 2.00
CA ARG A 59 13.53 7.42 1.41
C ARG A 59 12.52 7.02 2.48
N THR A 60 12.93 6.41 3.58
CA THR A 60 12.01 6.03 4.66
C THR A 60 11.30 7.26 5.27
N LEU A 61 11.98 8.40 5.39
CA LEU A 61 11.35 9.66 5.82
C LEU A 61 10.30 10.16 4.83
N ARG A 62 10.54 10.05 3.51
CA ARG A 62 9.54 10.42 2.50
C ARG A 62 8.28 9.58 2.64
N PHE A 63 8.42 8.26 2.82
CA PHE A 63 7.30 7.35 3.09
C PHE A 63 6.57 7.70 4.40
N PHE A 64 7.29 8.08 5.45
CA PHE A 64 6.69 8.57 6.70
C PHE A 64 5.83 9.80 6.47
N VAL A 65 6.37 10.84 5.81
CA VAL A 65 5.67 12.10 5.55
C VAL A 65 4.46 11.88 4.65
N PHE A 66 4.60 11.06 3.61
CA PHE A 66 3.49 10.71 2.73
C PHE A 66 2.39 9.97 3.49
N GLY A 67 2.73 8.99 4.33
CA GLY A 67 1.78 8.28 5.19
C GLY A 67 1.11 9.19 6.21
N PHE A 68 1.87 10.10 6.81
CA PHE A 68 1.34 11.08 7.76
C PHE A 68 0.29 11.99 7.13
N ALA A 69 0.54 12.47 5.91
CA ALA A 69 -0.39 13.34 5.18
C ALA A 69 -1.63 12.59 4.65
N THR A 70 -1.45 11.37 4.15
CA THR A 70 -2.52 10.63 3.45
C THR A 70 -3.42 9.81 4.38
N SER A 71 -2.93 9.36 5.54
CA SER A 71 -3.70 8.49 6.43
C SER A 71 -4.98 9.12 6.99
N PRO A 72 -5.02 10.42 7.36
CA PRO A 72 -6.28 11.08 7.73
C PRO A 72 -7.27 11.19 6.58
N LEU A 73 -6.77 11.36 5.34
CA LEU A 73 -7.61 11.40 4.13
C LEU A 73 -8.26 10.03 3.89
N ILE A 74 -7.49 8.96 4.00
CA ILE A 74 -7.99 7.57 3.92
C ILE A 74 -9.02 7.32 5.01
N GLY A 75 -8.78 7.79 6.24
CA GLY A 75 -9.75 7.69 7.34
C GLY A 75 -11.08 8.36 7.02
N LYS A 76 -11.05 9.61 6.52
CA LYS A 76 -12.25 10.35 6.11
C LYS A 76 -12.98 9.66 4.95
N TRP A 77 -12.25 9.13 3.97
CA TRP A 77 -12.81 8.35 2.87
C TRP A 77 -13.54 7.10 3.37
N ASN A 78 -12.94 6.37 4.32
CA ASN A 78 -13.57 5.23 4.97
C ASN A 78 -14.87 5.60 5.69
N VAL A 79 -14.89 6.72 6.43
CA VAL A 79 -16.11 7.23 7.07
C VAL A 79 -17.17 7.59 6.03
N PHE A 80 -16.77 8.22 4.91
CA PHE A 80 -17.66 8.57 3.82
C PHE A 80 -18.31 7.32 3.18
N LEU A 81 -17.51 6.30 2.85
CA LEU A 81 -18.02 5.02 2.34
C LEU A 81 -18.94 4.35 3.35
N GLU A 82 -18.65 4.48 4.64
CA GLU A 82 -19.46 3.89 5.69
C GLU A 82 -20.85 4.51 5.79
N ARG A 83 -20.92 5.84 5.68
CA ARG A 83 -22.18 6.60 5.65
C ARG A 83 -22.98 6.37 4.38
N LYS A 84 -22.32 6.35 3.22
CA LYS A 84 -22.99 6.24 1.91
C LYS A 84 -23.48 4.82 1.61
N PHE A 85 -22.82 3.81 2.16
CA PHE A 85 -23.15 2.40 1.92
C PHE A 85 -23.22 1.61 3.23
N PRO A 86 -24.16 1.84 4.15
CA PRO A 86 -24.18 1.12 5.43
C PRO A 86 -24.19 -0.40 5.25
N LEU A 87 -23.28 -1.12 5.92
CA LEU A 87 -23.18 -2.59 5.88
C LEU A 87 -24.14 -3.27 6.85
N LYS A 88 -24.51 -2.55 7.92
CA LYS A 88 -25.47 -2.95 8.95
C LYS A 88 -26.33 -1.73 9.26
N THR A 89 -27.61 -1.77 8.93
CA THR A 89 -28.56 -0.72 9.35
C THR A 89 -29.03 -0.96 10.78
N HIS A 90 -28.99 -2.21 11.25
CA HIS A 90 -29.29 -2.62 12.63
C HIS A 90 -28.24 -3.60 13.18
N VAL A 91 -28.05 -3.58 14.50
CA VAL A 91 -27.04 -4.36 15.26
C VAL A 91 -27.14 -5.88 14.99
N HIS A 92 -28.33 -6.40 14.66
CA HIS A 92 -28.59 -7.83 14.43
C HIS A 92 -28.71 -8.25 12.95
N GLN A 93 -28.48 -7.35 11.98
CA GLN A 93 -28.71 -7.68 10.57
C GLN A 93 -27.48 -8.32 9.91
N LYS A 94 -27.71 -9.35 9.07
CA LYS A 94 -26.67 -9.98 8.24
C LYS A 94 -26.04 -8.94 7.30
N VAL A 95 -24.72 -9.01 7.13
CA VAL A 95 -23.98 -8.08 6.25
C VAL A 95 -24.47 -8.22 4.81
N SER A 96 -24.94 -7.11 4.23
CA SER A 96 -25.37 -7.09 2.84
C SER A 96 -24.17 -7.17 1.90
N PHE A 97 -23.97 -8.32 1.26
CA PHE A 97 -22.93 -8.51 0.23
C PHE A 97 -23.06 -7.52 -0.93
N LYS A 98 -24.28 -7.05 -1.24
CA LYS A 98 -24.52 -5.99 -2.24
C LYS A 98 -23.94 -4.63 -1.79
N SER A 99 -24.10 -4.28 -0.51
CA SER A 99 -23.52 -3.04 0.06
C SER A 99 -21.99 -3.11 0.12
N LEU A 100 -21.46 -4.29 0.48
CA LEU A 100 -20.02 -4.56 0.48
C LEU A 100 -19.41 -4.46 -0.92
N GLY A 101 -20.04 -5.07 -1.92
CA GLY A 101 -19.60 -4.98 -3.31
C GLY A 101 -19.60 -3.54 -3.82
N LYS A 102 -20.63 -2.74 -3.50
CA LYS A 102 -20.68 -1.31 -3.87
C LYS A 102 -19.57 -0.49 -3.20
N ARG A 103 -19.25 -0.77 -1.92
CA ARG A 103 -18.13 -0.11 -1.22
C ARG A 103 -16.81 -0.41 -1.90
N VAL A 104 -16.53 -1.69 -2.14
CA VAL A 104 -15.28 -2.13 -2.78
C VAL A 104 -15.20 -1.57 -4.20
N ALA A 105 -16.28 -1.63 -4.99
CA ALA A 105 -16.29 -1.04 -6.32
C ALA A 105 -16.02 0.49 -6.28
N CYS A 106 -16.64 1.23 -5.36
CA CYS A 106 -16.40 2.66 -5.22
C CYS A 106 -14.95 2.96 -4.80
N ASP A 107 -14.39 2.15 -3.90
CA ASP A 107 -13.01 2.28 -3.48
C ASP A 107 -12.04 1.99 -4.64
N GLN A 108 -12.25 0.91 -5.38
CA GLN A 108 -11.38 0.49 -6.47
C GLN A 108 -11.49 1.37 -7.71
N ILE A 109 -12.66 1.95 -8.00
CA ILE A 109 -12.87 2.80 -9.18
C ILE A 109 -12.49 4.27 -8.90
N VAL A 110 -12.72 4.75 -7.68
CA VAL A 110 -12.47 6.17 -7.35
C VAL A 110 -11.16 6.33 -6.58
N TRP A 111 -11.01 5.59 -5.48
CA TRP A 111 -9.89 5.81 -4.57
C TRP A 111 -8.59 5.17 -5.06
N ALA A 112 -8.63 3.97 -5.62
CA ALA A 112 -7.40 3.30 -6.09
C ALA A 112 -6.65 4.09 -7.18
N PRO A 113 -7.31 4.64 -8.23
CA PRO A 113 -6.62 5.45 -9.24
C PRO A 113 -6.06 6.75 -8.66
N ILE A 114 -6.86 7.46 -7.84
CA ILE A 114 -6.45 8.72 -7.20
C ILE A 114 -5.29 8.47 -6.23
N GLY A 115 -5.39 7.44 -5.40
CA GLY A 115 -4.37 7.08 -4.41
C GLY A 115 -3.07 6.64 -5.05
N LEU A 116 -3.13 5.82 -6.10
CA LEU A 116 -1.95 5.39 -6.84
C LEU A 116 -1.29 6.56 -7.58
N GLY A 117 -2.09 7.44 -8.19
CA GLY A 117 -1.59 8.66 -8.83
C GLY A 117 -0.96 9.60 -7.82
N ALA A 118 -1.60 9.84 -6.68
CA ALA A 118 -1.06 10.67 -5.61
C ALA A 118 0.24 10.08 -5.02
N PHE A 119 0.34 8.75 -4.93
CA PHE A 119 1.57 8.08 -4.51
C PHE A 119 2.68 8.26 -5.54
N LEU A 120 2.48 7.90 -6.81
CA LEU A 120 3.50 8.05 -7.85
C LEU A 120 3.93 9.51 -8.02
N GLY A 121 2.98 10.44 -8.05
CA GLY A 121 3.25 11.87 -8.16
C GLY A 121 3.95 12.43 -6.92
N GLY A 122 3.38 12.20 -5.74
CA GLY A 122 3.93 12.69 -4.48
C GLY A 122 5.33 12.17 -4.22
N MET A 123 5.56 10.86 -4.41
CA MET A 123 6.89 10.26 -4.26
C MET A 123 7.88 10.83 -5.27
N SER A 124 7.50 10.97 -6.54
CA SER A 124 8.41 11.50 -7.56
C SER A 124 8.77 12.97 -7.32
N ILE A 125 7.83 13.79 -6.80
CA ILE A 125 8.11 15.17 -6.40
C ILE A 125 9.09 15.19 -5.22
N MET A 126 8.92 14.32 -4.22
CA MET A 126 9.80 14.24 -3.05
C MET A 126 11.18 13.65 -3.36
N GLU A 127 11.29 12.86 -4.44
CA GLU A 127 12.56 12.41 -5.01
C GLU A 127 13.28 13.52 -5.80
N GLY A 128 12.60 14.64 -6.07
CA GLY A 128 13.16 15.73 -6.88
C GLY A 128 13.18 15.44 -8.37
N CYS A 129 12.33 14.52 -8.86
CA CYS A 129 12.22 14.24 -10.29
C CYS A 129 11.73 15.46 -11.07
N THR A 130 12.25 15.63 -12.28
CA THR A 130 11.75 16.63 -13.22
C THR A 130 10.35 16.27 -13.74
N SER A 131 9.61 17.25 -14.25
CA SER A 131 8.27 17.05 -14.81
C SER A 131 8.25 16.02 -15.96
N ALA A 132 9.33 15.95 -16.75
CA ALA A 132 9.50 14.95 -17.80
C ALA A 132 9.61 13.53 -17.22
N GLN A 133 10.48 13.33 -16.21
CA GLN A 133 10.65 12.04 -15.54
C GLN A 133 9.39 11.58 -14.82
N ILE A 134 8.64 12.51 -14.22
CA ILE A 134 7.33 12.20 -13.61
C ILE A 134 6.38 11.68 -14.69
N ARG A 135 6.29 12.37 -15.84
CA ARG A 135 5.41 11.98 -16.94
C ARG A 135 5.77 10.61 -17.50
N GLU A 136 7.05 10.32 -17.65
CA GLU A 136 7.57 9.02 -18.09
C GLU A 136 7.20 7.92 -17.10
N LYS A 137 7.52 8.09 -15.81
CA LYS A 137 7.12 7.15 -14.74
C LYS A 137 5.62 6.89 -14.73
N PHE A 138 4.80 7.92 -14.93
CA PHE A 138 3.35 7.76 -15.03
C PHE A 138 2.93 6.97 -16.27
N SER A 139 3.52 7.25 -17.44
CA SER A 139 3.22 6.52 -18.66
C SER A 139 3.53 5.03 -18.52
N ASP A 140 4.66 4.71 -17.90
CA ASP A 140 5.21 3.36 -17.88
C ASP A 140 4.66 2.52 -16.73
N LEU A 141 4.53 3.11 -15.53
CA LEU A 141 4.20 2.36 -14.31
C LEU A 141 2.73 2.46 -13.91
N TYR A 142 2.04 3.55 -14.23
CA TYR A 142 0.69 3.78 -13.70
C TYR A 142 -0.30 2.70 -14.15
N LYS A 143 -0.34 2.39 -15.45
CA LYS A 143 -1.30 1.39 -15.99
C LYS A 143 -1.00 -0.02 -15.48
N PRO A 144 0.23 -0.55 -15.55
CA PRO A 144 0.53 -1.87 -15.01
C PRO A 144 0.19 -1.95 -13.52
N LEU A 145 0.64 -0.97 -12.72
CA LEU A 145 0.38 -0.96 -11.28
C LEU A 145 -1.11 -0.88 -10.96
N LEU A 146 -1.90 -0.12 -11.72
CA LEU A 146 -3.34 -0.02 -11.50
C LEU A 146 -4.05 -1.34 -11.80
N ILE A 147 -3.66 -2.03 -12.88
CA ILE A 147 -4.23 -3.33 -13.23
C ILE A 147 -3.89 -4.37 -12.15
N THR A 148 -2.64 -4.44 -11.73
CA THR A 148 -2.24 -5.37 -10.66
C THR A 148 -2.92 -4.99 -9.33
N ASN A 149 -3.14 -3.68 -9.08
CA ASN A 149 -3.89 -3.22 -7.92
C ASN A 149 -5.31 -3.79 -7.93
N TRP A 150 -6.03 -3.68 -9.05
CA TRP A 150 -7.37 -4.24 -9.24
C TRP A 150 -7.42 -5.77 -9.19
N GLN A 151 -6.32 -6.49 -9.36
CA GLN A 151 -6.31 -7.95 -9.22
C GLN A 151 -6.23 -8.39 -7.76
N VAL A 152 -5.48 -7.66 -6.93
CA VAL A 152 -5.15 -8.10 -5.57
C VAL A 152 -5.95 -7.37 -4.50
N TRP A 153 -6.14 -6.06 -4.66
CA TRP A 153 -6.76 -5.23 -3.64
C TRP A 153 -8.27 -5.42 -3.44
N PRO A 154 -9.10 -5.78 -4.44
CA PRO A 154 -10.52 -6.00 -4.19
C PRO A 154 -10.76 -7.09 -3.15
N LEU A 155 -9.99 -8.19 -3.20
CA LEU A 155 -10.12 -9.27 -2.22
C LEU A 155 -9.67 -8.82 -0.82
N ALA A 156 -8.54 -8.10 -0.74
CA ALA A 156 -8.06 -7.53 0.51
C ALA A 156 -9.06 -6.51 1.11
N GLN A 157 -9.67 -5.67 0.28
CA GLN A 157 -10.67 -4.69 0.70
C GLN A 157 -11.99 -5.33 1.11
N VAL A 158 -12.41 -6.42 0.47
CA VAL A 158 -13.55 -7.23 0.93
C VAL A 158 -13.30 -7.71 2.36
N ILE A 159 -12.12 -8.26 2.64
CA ILE A 159 -11.75 -8.72 3.98
C ILE A 159 -11.70 -7.53 4.96
N ASN A 160 -11.07 -6.43 4.56
CA ASN A 160 -10.94 -5.22 5.37
C ASN A 160 -12.31 -4.67 5.79
N PHE A 161 -13.20 -4.40 4.83
CA PHE A 161 -14.52 -3.84 5.13
C PHE A 161 -15.46 -4.83 5.84
N ARG A 162 -15.28 -6.15 5.64
CA ARG A 162 -16.14 -7.17 6.25
C ARG A 162 -15.80 -7.48 7.70
N PHE A 163 -14.51 -7.50 8.03
CA PHE A 163 -14.01 -8.00 9.31
C PHE A 163 -13.33 -6.94 10.17
N MET A 164 -12.74 -5.89 9.58
CA MET A 164 -11.98 -4.90 10.36
C MET A 164 -12.87 -3.74 10.84
N PRO A 165 -12.85 -3.43 12.15
CA PRO A 165 -13.44 -2.19 12.69
C PRO A 165 -12.77 -0.97 12.07
N ILE A 166 -13.48 0.16 12.00
CA ILE A 166 -13.00 1.38 11.33
C ILE A 166 -11.60 1.84 11.80
N ALA A 167 -11.32 1.68 13.09
CA ALA A 167 -10.02 2.02 13.68
C ALA A 167 -8.87 1.15 13.14
N TYR A 168 -9.11 -0.12 12.82
CA TYR A 168 -8.06 -1.05 12.38
C TYR A 168 -7.91 -1.14 10.85
N ARG A 169 -8.76 -0.48 10.07
CA ARG A 169 -8.72 -0.57 8.60
C ARG A 169 -7.43 -0.02 8.00
N VAL A 170 -6.92 1.09 8.54
CA VAL A 170 -5.66 1.71 8.07
C VAL A 170 -4.44 0.86 8.44
N PRO A 171 -4.30 0.36 9.69
CA PRO A 171 -3.27 -0.62 10.03
C PRO A 171 -3.29 -1.88 9.15
N PHE A 172 -4.47 -2.48 8.94
CA PHE A 172 -4.61 -3.66 8.10
C PHE A 172 -4.15 -3.40 6.66
N GLN A 173 -4.61 -2.30 6.06
CA GLN A 173 -4.20 -1.90 4.72
C GLN A 173 -2.69 -1.67 4.62
N SER A 174 -2.08 -1.07 5.64
CA SER A 174 -0.63 -0.85 5.66
C SER A 174 0.15 -2.16 5.70
N THR A 175 -0.30 -3.13 6.51
CA THR A 175 0.30 -4.47 6.56
C THR A 175 0.19 -5.19 5.22
N CYS A 176 -0.99 -5.16 4.56
CA CYS A 176 -1.15 -5.68 3.21
C CYS A 176 -0.21 -4.99 2.20
N GLY A 177 0.06 -3.70 2.38
CA GLY A 177 1.04 -2.95 1.59
C GLY A 177 2.46 -3.51 1.68
N VAL A 178 2.88 -3.99 2.85
CA VAL A 178 4.19 -4.65 3.01
C VAL A 178 4.24 -5.95 2.21
N PHE A 179 3.21 -6.79 2.32
CA PHE A 179 3.10 -8.02 1.54
C PHE A 179 3.06 -7.74 0.03
N TRP A 180 2.40 -6.65 -0.38
CA TRP A 180 2.37 -6.21 -1.76
C TRP A 180 3.75 -5.85 -2.30
N THR A 181 4.53 -5.06 -1.54
CA THR A 181 5.89 -4.69 -1.95
C THR A 181 6.81 -5.93 -2.05
N LEU A 182 6.67 -6.87 -1.11
CA LEU A 182 7.37 -8.16 -1.20
C LEU A 182 6.95 -8.94 -2.45
N TYR A 183 5.64 -9.02 -2.74
CA TYR A 183 5.11 -9.71 -3.91
C TYR A 183 5.65 -9.12 -5.23
N LEU A 184 5.65 -7.79 -5.37
CA LEU A 184 6.23 -7.11 -6.53
C LEU A 184 7.74 -7.37 -6.65
N SER A 185 8.48 -7.35 -5.53
CA SER A 185 9.91 -7.67 -5.54
C SER A 185 10.18 -9.08 -6.06
N LEU A 186 9.36 -10.06 -5.68
CA LEU A 186 9.49 -11.45 -6.11
C LEU A 186 9.07 -11.65 -7.57
N LEU A 187 8.06 -10.93 -8.05
CA LEU A 187 7.65 -10.95 -9.46
C LEU A 187 8.74 -10.39 -10.36
N ASN A 188 9.25 -9.19 -10.03
CA ASN A 188 10.33 -8.56 -10.80
C ASN A 188 11.58 -9.47 -10.85
N ALA A 189 11.96 -10.08 -9.73
CA ALA A 189 13.08 -11.02 -9.69
C ALA A 189 12.89 -12.26 -10.61
N LYS A 190 11.65 -12.74 -10.77
CA LYS A 190 11.33 -13.85 -11.69
C LYS A 190 11.34 -13.41 -13.16
N GLU A 191 10.91 -12.19 -13.44
CA GLU A 191 10.85 -11.63 -14.79
C GLU A 191 12.25 -11.37 -15.35
N ASP A 192 13.16 -10.83 -14.53
CA ASP A 192 14.58 -10.66 -14.87
C ASP A 192 15.28 -12.00 -15.21
N GLN A 193 14.96 -13.06 -14.46
CA GLN A 193 15.49 -14.41 -14.72
C GLN A 193 15.00 -14.98 -16.06
N LYS A 194 13.73 -14.72 -16.40
CA LYS A 194 13.14 -15.16 -17.66
C LYS A 194 13.75 -14.43 -18.86
N GLN A 195 13.95 -13.10 -18.76
CA GLN A 195 14.60 -12.31 -19.80
C GLN A 195 16.04 -12.76 -20.03
N HIS A 196 16.80 -12.96 -18.95
CA HIS A 196 18.18 -13.45 -19.06
C HIS A 196 18.26 -14.85 -19.71
N ARG A 197 17.35 -15.77 -19.34
CA ARG A 197 17.28 -17.09 -19.97
C ARG A 197 16.89 -17.03 -21.45
N GLY A 198 15.99 -16.11 -21.82
CA GLY A 198 15.61 -15.87 -23.21
C GLY A 198 16.76 -15.32 -24.05
N GLN A 199 17.54 -14.39 -23.51
CA GLN A 199 18.75 -13.87 -24.16
C GLN A 199 19.79 -14.96 -24.40
N LEU A 200 20.06 -15.80 -23.38
CA LEU A 200 20.98 -16.93 -23.51
C LEU A 200 20.53 -17.93 -24.60
N MET A 201 19.24 -18.27 -24.67
CA MET A 201 18.73 -19.15 -25.74
C MET A 201 18.86 -18.51 -27.12
N HIS A 202 18.63 -17.21 -27.24
CA HIS A 202 18.77 -16.50 -28.52
C HIS A 202 20.23 -16.48 -28.98
N GLU A 203 21.16 -16.26 -28.05
CA GLU A 203 22.60 -16.26 -28.30
C GLU A 203 23.14 -17.65 -28.69
N THR A 204 22.61 -18.74 -28.12
CA THR A 204 22.95 -20.11 -28.54
C THR A 204 22.47 -20.39 -29.96
N ILE A 205 21.27 -19.94 -30.34
CA ILE A 205 20.69 -20.20 -31.67
C ILE A 205 21.37 -19.36 -32.77
N THR A 206 21.90 -18.17 -32.46
CA THR A 206 22.60 -17.32 -33.46
C THR A 206 24.08 -17.66 -33.63
N LYS A 207 24.66 -18.49 -32.75
CA LYS A 207 26.06 -18.93 -32.83
C LYS A 207 26.24 -20.30 -33.51
N GLU A 208 25.15 -20.99 -33.87
CA GLU A 208 25.14 -22.16 -34.77
C GLU A 208 24.77 -21.74 -36.20
#